data_AF-A0A964UQD6-F1
#
_entry.id   AF-A0A964UQD6-F1
#
_cell.length_a   1.000
_cell.length_b   1.000
_cell.length_c   1.000
_cell.angle_alpha   90.00
_cell.angle_beta   90.00
_cell.angle_gamma   90.00
#
_symmetry.space_group_name_H-M   'P 1'
#
loop_
_entity.id
_entity.type
_entity.pdbx_description
1 polymer ?
#
loop_
_entity_poly.entity_id
_entity_poly.type
_entity_poly.pdbx_seq_one_letter_code
_entity_poly.pdbx_strand_id
1 'polypeptide(L)' 'MNSLAAQVRYWWRELSGEAVYDRYVAHTRACSPDAEILSRRAFERQRMDAREADPREGFRCC' A
#
# COMPACT_ATOMS: atom_id res chain seq x y z
N MET A 1 6.36 13.60 27.36
CA MET A 1 7.06 13.75 26.08
C MET A 1 6.69 12.56 25.19
N ASN A 2 5.64 12.69 24.38
CA ASN A 2 5.25 11.61 23.45
C ASN A 2 6.33 11.48 22.39
N SER A 3 7.04 10.35 22.39
CA SER A 3 8.06 10.03 21.39
C SER A 3 7.48 10.26 19.99
N LEU A 4 8.20 11.02 19.16
CA LEU A 4 7.85 11.26 17.76
C LEU A 4 7.56 9.94 17.00
N ALA A 5 8.21 8.84 17.40
CA ALA A 5 7.97 7.51 16.82
C ALA A 5 6.59 6.91 17.14
N ALA A 6 5.92 7.34 18.22
CA ALA A 6 4.55 6.93 18.53
C ALA A 6 3.53 7.74 17.71
N GLN A 7 3.82 9.02 17.46
CA GLN A 7 2.99 9.89 16.64
C GLN A 7 3.08 9.53 15.16
N VAL A 8 4.29 9.23 14.66
CA VAL A 8 4.50 8.78 13.28
C VAL A 8 3.80 7.44 13.01
N ARG A 9 3.84 6.47 13.95
CA ARG A 9 3.06 5.22 13.83
C ARG A 9 1.55 5.43 13.89
N TYR A 10 1.08 6.41 14.66
CA TYR A 10 -0.33 6.77 14.74
C TYR A 10 -0.83 7.34 13.41
N TRP A 11 -0.12 8.30 12.81
CA TRP A 11 -0.42 8.83 11.47
C TRP A 11 -0.26 7.80 10.34
N TRP A 12 0.74 6.93 10.46
CA TRP A 12 0.95 5.84 9.51
C TRP A 12 -0.18 4.81 9.55
N ARG A 13 -0.75 4.50 10.73
CA ARG A 13 -1.96 3.66 10.86
C ARG A 13 -3.18 4.32 10.21
N GLU A 14 -3.35 5.61 10.44
CA GLU A 14 -4.49 6.38 9.90
C GLU A 14 -4.45 6.51 8.37
N LEU A 15 -3.26 6.58 7.76
CA LEU A 15 -3.07 6.75 6.31
C LEU A 15 -2.86 5.43 5.54
N SER A 16 -2.69 4.29 6.21
CA SER A 16 -2.15 3.08 5.56
C SER A 16 -3.14 2.23 4.75
N GLY A 17 -4.44 2.46 4.89
CA GLY A 17 -5.48 1.72 4.15
C GLY A 17 -6.03 2.48 2.96
N GLU A 18 -6.74 3.59 3.23
CA GLU A 18 -7.47 4.33 2.18
C GLU A 18 -6.58 5.26 1.35
N ALA A 19 -5.58 5.92 1.95
CA ALA A 19 -4.71 6.83 1.20
C ALA A 19 -3.75 6.10 0.23
N VAL A 20 -3.52 4.79 0.41
CA VAL A 20 -2.68 4.03 -0.51
C VAL A 20 -3.40 3.77 -1.82
N TYR A 21 -4.69 3.42 -1.76
CA TYR A 21 -5.49 3.26 -2.97
C TYR A 21 -5.65 4.59 -3.70
N ASP A 22 -6.00 5.66 -2.98
CA ASP A 22 -6.15 6.99 -3.59
C ASP A 22 -4.85 7.47 -4.24
N ARG A 23 -3.70 7.24 -3.58
CA ARG A 23 -2.38 7.51 -4.16
C ARG A 23 -2.07 6.64 -5.38
N TYR A 24 -2.47 5.37 -5.38
CA TYR A 24 -2.34 4.49 -6.54
C TYR A 24 -3.15 5.04 -7.72
N VAL A 25 -4.40 5.46 -7.49
CA VAL A 25 -5.27 6.05 -8.53
C VAL A 25 -4.64 7.33 -9.08
N ALA A 26 -4.24 8.25 -8.20
CA ALA A 26 -3.63 9.52 -8.60
C ALA A 26 -2.32 9.33 -9.38
N HIS A 27 -1.47 8.40 -8.92
CA HIS A 27 -0.21 8.06 -9.60
C HIS A 27 -0.45 7.41 -10.96
N THR A 28 -1.37 6.44 -11.02
CA THR A 28 -1.69 5.72 -12.27
C THR A 28 -2.20 6.69 -13.32
N ARG A 29 -3.13 7.59 -12.96
CA ARG A 29 -3.62 8.63 -13.88
C ARG A 29 -2.54 9.61 -14.32
N ALA A 30 -1.61 9.96 -13.43
CA ALA A 30 -0.53 10.88 -13.74
C ALA A 30 0.52 10.25 -14.67
N CYS A 31 0.83 8.97 -14.52
CA CYS A 31 1.83 8.27 -15.32
C CYS A 31 1.26 7.73 -16.64
N SER A 32 0.04 7.20 -16.58
CA SER A 32 -0.62 6.51 -17.69
C SER A 32 -2.12 6.83 -17.65
N PRO A 33 -2.56 7.93 -18.26
CA PRO A 33 -3.95 8.36 -18.20
C PRO A 33 -4.94 7.34 -18.81
N ASP A 34 -4.47 6.51 -19.75
CA ASP A 34 -5.26 5.45 -20.39
C ASP A 34 -5.16 4.08 -19.70
N ALA A 35 -4.39 3.98 -18.60
CA ALA A 35 -4.26 2.72 -17.88
C ALA A 35 -5.54 2.38 -17.11
N GLU A 36 -5.93 1.11 -17.16
CA GLU A 36 -7.04 0.61 -16.36
C GLU A 36 -6.67 0.66 -14.87
N ILE A 37 -7.47 1.39 -14.11
CA ILE A 37 -7.29 1.51 -12.67
C ILE A 37 -7.91 0.29 -12.00
N LEU A 38 -7.08 -0.51 -11.35
CA LEU A 38 -7.51 -1.67 -10.59
C LEU A 38 -8.55 -1.26 -9.55
N SER A 39 -9.58 -2.08 -9.38
CA SER A 39 -10.46 -1.94 -8.21
C SER A 39 -9.67 -2.07 -6.90
N ARG A 40 -10.17 -1.46 -5.82
CA ARG A 40 -9.50 -1.50 -4.51
C ARG A 40 -9.12 -2.91 -4.06
N ARG A 41 -10.03 -3.88 -4.23
CA ARG A 41 -9.79 -5.28 -3.89
C ARG A 41 -8.69 -5.92 -4.74
N ALA A 42 -8.66 -5.61 -6.04
CA ALA A 42 -7.64 -6.11 -6.94
C ALA A 42 -6.25 -5.51 -6.61
N PHE A 43 -6.21 -4.22 -6.30
CA PHE A 43 -4.99 -3.54 -5.84
C PHE A 43 -4.45 -4.14 -4.53
N GLU A 44 -5.31 -4.37 -3.54
CA GLU A 44 -4.92 -4.99 -2.27
C GLU A 44 -4.41 -6.42 -2.46
N ARG A 45 -5.09 -7.21 -3.32
CA ARG A 45 -4.65 -8.57 -3.65
C ARG A 45 -3.28 -8.56 -4.33
N GLN A 46 -3.10 -7.75 -5.37
CA GLN A 46 -1.82 -7.61 -6.07
C GLN A 46 -0.70 -7.20 -5.12
N ARG A 47 -0.98 -6.29 -4.18
CA ARG A 47 -0.02 -5.86 -3.16
C ARG A 47 0.36 -6.99 -2.19
N MET A 48 -0.58 -7.86 -1.85
CA MET A 48 -0.31 -9.05 -1.02
C MET A 48 0.49 -10.10 -1.79
N ASP A 49 0.09 -10.40 -3.04
CA ASP A 49 0.83 -11.30 -3.93
C ASP A 49 2.27 -10.82 -4.15
N ALA A 50 2.48 -9.51 -4.35
CA ALA A 50 3.81 -8.93 -4.52
C ALA A 50 4.70 -9.05 -3.28
N ARG A 51 4.11 -9.05 -2.07
CA ARG A 51 4.83 -9.28 -0.82
C ARG A 51 5.17 -10.74 -0.62
N GLU A 52 4.23 -11.63 -0.93
CA GLU A 52 4.45 -13.08 -0.89
C GLU A 52 5.53 -13.51 -1.88
N ALA A 53 5.56 -12.89 -3.07
CA ALA A 53 6.53 -13.17 -4.11
C ALA A 53 7.91 -12.53 -3.87
N ASP A 54 8.07 -11.59 -2.92
CA ASP A 54 9.37 -10.97 -2.65
C ASP A 54 10.27 -11.94 -1.87
N PRO A 55 11.36 -12.47 -2.46
CA PRO A 55 12.24 -13.43 -1.80
C PRO A 55 13.01 -12.83 -0.61
N ARG A 56 13.00 -11.50 -0.43
CA ARG A 56 13.57 -10.80 0.73
C ARG A 56 12.61 -10.77 1.91
N GLU A 57 11.30 -10.84 1.66
CA GLU A 57 10.28 -11.10 2.68
C GLU A 57 10.17 -12.61 2.91
N GLY A 58 11.29 -13.25 3.26
CA GLY A 58 11.42 -14.70 3.32
C GLY A 58 10.33 -15.41 4.12
N PHE A 59 9.94 -16.59 3.63
CA PHE A 59 9.09 -17.63 4.25
C PHE A 59 8.39 -17.22 5.55
N ARG A 60 7.18 -16.67 5.44
CA ARG A 60 6.24 -16.68 6.56
C ARG A 60 5.49 -18.00 6.54
N CYS A 61 6.12 -19.00 7.16
CA CYS A 61 5.43 -20.22 7.51
C CYS A 61 4.36 -19.90 8.56
N CYS A 62 3.13 -20.34 8.27
CA CYS A 62 1.90 -20.35 9.07
C CYS A 62 1.00 -19.11 8.98
#